data_AF-A0A662IGK6-F1
#
_entry.id   AF-A0A662IGK6-F1
#
_cell.length_a   1.000
_cell.length_b   1.000
_cell.length_c   1.000
_cell.angle_alpha   90.00
_cell.angle_beta   90.00
_cell.angle_gamma   90.00
#
_symmetry.space_group_name_H-M   'P 1'
#
loop_
_entity.id
_entity.type
_entity.pdbx_description
1 polymer ?
#
loop_
_entity_poly.entity_id
_entity_poly.type
_entity_poly.pdbx_seq_one_letter_code
_entity_poly.pdbx_strand_id
1 'polypeptide(L)' 'MASSEQQEKDELIEAVLKVLRLDPRFTKVEERGVKKILRKLDKGDLVYLANVFESFAEWVEENCAKSG' A
#
# COMPACT_ATOMS: atom_id res chain seq x y z
N MET A 1 -15.97 -8.79 16.93
CA MET A 1 -15.84 -9.07 15.49
C MET A 1 -15.48 -7.76 14.83
N ALA A 2 -14.31 -7.66 14.18
CA ALA A 2 -14.05 -6.47 13.37
C ALA A 2 -15.18 -6.37 12.32
N SER A 3 -15.75 -5.18 12.12
CA SER A 3 -16.73 -5.00 11.05
C SER A 3 -16.07 -5.37 9.72
N SER A 4 -16.83 -6.01 8.82
CA SER A 4 -16.36 -6.34 7.47
C SER A 4 -15.65 -5.16 6.79
N GLU A 5 -16.17 -3.96 7.02
CA GLU A 5 -15.59 -2.70 6.52
C GLU A 5 -14.19 -2.40 7.07
N GLN A 6 -13.90 -2.67 8.34
CA GLN A 6 -12.57 -2.46 8.90
C GLN A 6 -11.56 -3.44 8.30
N GLN A 7 -11.98 -4.69 8.07
CA GLN A 7 -11.15 -5.69 7.41
C GLN A 7 -10.83 -5.28 5.97
N GLU A 8 -11.83 -4.83 5.20
CA GLU A 8 -11.62 -4.33 3.83
C GLU A 8 -10.65 -3.14 3.80
N LYS A 9 -10.77 -2.20 4.74
CA LYS A 9 -9.83 -1.07 4.85
C LYS A 9 -8.42 -1.56 5.17
N ASP A 10 -8.27 -2.54 6.07
CA ASP A 10 -6.95 -3.09 6.40
C ASP A 10 -6.31 -3.82 5.20
N GLU A 11 -7.10 -4.49 4.35
CA GLU A 11 -6.65 -5.11 3.10
C GLU A 11 -6.16 -4.06 2.09
N LEU A 12 -6.91 -2.97 1.91
CA LEU A 12 -6.51 -1.85 1.04
C LEU A 12 -5.22 -1.17 1.53
N ILE A 13 -5.09 -0.98 2.84
CA ILE A 13 -3.88 -0.43 3.46
C ILE A 13 -2.68 -1.35 3.19
N GLU A 14 -2.87 -2.67 3.33
CA GLU A 14 -1.80 -3.63 3.11
C GLU A 14 -1.35 -3.67 1.64
N ALA A 15 -2.26 -3.47 0.67
CA ALA A 15 -1.90 -3.34 -0.73
C ALA A 15 -0.92 -2.18 -0.97
N VAL A 16 -1.21 -0.99 -0.41
CA VAL A 16 -0.31 0.18 -0.49
C VAL A 16 1.04 -0.11 0.18
N LEU A 17 1.03 -0.72 1.38
CA LEU A 17 2.25 -1.01 2.12
C LEU A 17 3.16 -2.02 1.42
N LYS A 18 2.60 -3.02 0.72
CA LYS A 18 3.40 -4.00 -0.04
C LYS A 18 4.29 -3.32 -1.08
N VAL A 19 3.76 -2.33 -1.78
CA VAL A 19 4.48 -1.58 -2.81
C VAL A 19 5.53 -0.65 -2.18
N LEU A 20 5.20 0.04 -1.08
CA LEU A 20 6.19 0.86 -0.37
C LEU A 20 7.38 0.04 0.17
N ARG A 21 7.14 -1.22 0.55
CA ARG A 21 8.21 -2.14 1.00
C ARG A 21 9.15 -2.58 -0.12
N LEU A 22 8.89 -2.22 -1.38
CA LEU A 22 9.85 -2.42 -2.47
C LEU A 22 11.05 -1.46 -2.35
N ASP A 23 10.93 -0.30 -1.68
CA ASP A 23 12.09 0.54 -1.36
C ASP A 23 12.85 -0.05 -0.16
N PRO A 24 14.13 -0.46 -0.30
CA PRO A 24 14.92 -1.01 0.81
C PRO A 24 15.17 0.00 1.94
N ARG A 25 14.95 1.29 1.71
CA ARG A 25 15.04 2.34 2.74
C ARG A 25 13.76 2.49 3.54
N PHE A 26 12.64 1.88 3.11
CA PHE A 26 11.37 1.97 3.80
C PHE A 26 11.40 1.18 5.11
N THR A 27 11.51 1.90 6.22
CA THR A 27 11.72 1.33 7.55
C THR A 27 10.42 0.92 8.23
N LYS A 28 10.53 0.08 9.27
CA LYS A 28 9.40 -0.26 10.15
C LYS A 28 8.83 0.93 10.94
N VAL A 29 9.57 2.03 11.08
CA VAL A 29 9.07 3.26 11.70
C VAL A 29 8.18 4.01 10.71
N GLU A 30 8.63 4.15 9.46
CA GLU A 30 7.84 4.75 8.39
C GLU A 30 6.59 3.93 8.08
N GLU A 31 6.70 2.60 8.01
CA GLU A 31 5.54 1.71 7.82
C GLU A 31 4.45 1.95 8.87
N ARG A 32 4.84 2.08 10.15
CA ARG A 32 3.91 2.41 11.23
C ARG A 32 3.32 3.82 11.08
N GLY A 33 4.10 4.79 10.63
CA GLY A 33 3.66 6.16 10.36
C GLY A 33 2.62 6.21 9.24
N VAL A 34 2.94 5.61 8.09
CA VAL A 34 2.06 5.49 6.92
C VAL A 34 0.78 4.76 7.30
N LYS A 35 0.86 3.62 8.00
CA LYS A 35 -0.32 2.88 8.45
C LYS A 35 -1.26 3.72 9.32
N LYS A 36 -0.72 4.59 10.19
CA LYS A 36 -1.52 5.53 11.01
C LYS A 36 -2.20 6.60 10.15
N ILE A 37 -1.56 7.06 9.07
CA ILE A 37 -2.13 8.04 8.14
C ILE A 37 -3.25 7.39 7.33
N LEU A 38 -2.98 6.24 6.69
CA LEU A 38 -3.93 5.55 5.83
C LEU A 38 -5.20 5.12 6.58
N ARG A 39 -5.09 4.73 7.86
CA ARG A 39 -6.27 4.41 8.70
C ARG A 39 -7.27 5.56 8.87
N LYS A 40 -6.83 6.80 8.68
CA LYS A 40 -7.70 7.99 8.79
C LYS A 40 -8.46 8.28 7.50
N LEU A 41 -8.03 7.71 6.38
CA LEU A 41 -8.66 7.90 5.09
C LEU A 41 -9.99 7.15 5.03
N ASP A 42 -10.92 7.62 4.21
CA ASP A 42 -12.13 6.88 3.92
C ASP A 42 -11.84 5.69 2.98
N LYS A 43 -12.86 4.86 2.73
CA LYS A 43 -12.69 3.69 1.87
C LYS A 43 -12.42 4.08 0.42
N GLY A 44 -13.04 5.13 -0.09
CA GLY A 44 -12.86 5.58 -1.49
C GLY A 44 -11.43 6.02 -1.76
N ASP A 45 -10.86 6.81 -0.85
CA ASP A 45 -9.46 7.24 -0.89
C ASP A 45 -8.50 6.04 -0.85
N LEU A 46 -8.77 5.06 0.02
CA LEU A 46 -7.96 3.85 0.12
C LEU A 46 -8.02 2.99 -1.13
N VAL A 47 -9.19 2.84 -1.75
CA VAL A 47 -9.36 2.13 -3.03
C VAL A 47 -8.56 2.82 -4.12
N TYR A 48 -8.67 4.15 -4.23
CA TYR A 48 -7.90 4.90 -5.22
C TYR A 48 -6.40 4.72 -5.03
N LEU A 49 -5.90 4.84 -3.80
CA LEU A 49 -4.48 4.65 -3.50
C LEU A 49 -4.02 3.23 -3.79
N ALA A 50 -4.79 2.20 -3.39
CA ALA A 50 -4.44 0.81 -3.67
C ALA A 50 -4.27 0.58 -5.18
N ASN A 51 -5.21 1.04 -6.00
CA ASN A 51 -5.13 0.91 -7.46
C ASN A 51 -3.92 1.64 -8.04
N VAL A 52 -3.64 2.86 -7.59
CA VAL A 52 -2.49 3.64 -8.07
C VAL A 52 -1.17 2.95 -7.71
N PHE A 53 -1.04 2.47 -6.47
CA PHE A 53 0.17 1.78 -6.03
C PHE A 53 0.35 0.44 -6.75
N GLU A 54 -0.73 -0.29 -7.01
CA GLU A 54 -0.69 -1.52 -7.81
C GLU A 54 -0.17 -1.24 -9.24
N SER A 55 -0.70 -0.23 -9.93
CA SER A 55 -0.17 0.18 -11.24
C SER A 55 1.30 0.60 -11.19
N PHE A 56 1.75 1.23 -10.10
CA PHE A 56 3.18 1.53 -9.92
C PHE A 56 4.01 0.27 -9.71
N ALA A 57 3.53 -0.72 -8.96
CA ALA A 57 4.24 -1.98 -8.77
C ALA A 57 4.40 -2.73 -10.08
N GLU A 58 3.33 -2.84 -10.87
CA GLU A 58 3.36 -3.42 -12.22
C GLU A 58 4.38 -2.70 -13.11
N TRP A 59 4.35 -1.36 -13.11
CA TRP A 59 5.31 -0.57 -13.88
C TRP A 59 6.76 -0.82 -13.44
N VAL A 60 7.02 -0.92 -12.13
CA VAL A 60 8.36 -1.26 -11.60
C VAL A 60 8.78 -2.66 -12.04
N GLU A 61 7.90 -3.65 -11.96
CA GLU A 61 8.20 -5.02 -12.40
C GLU A 61 8.55 -5.06 -13.89
N GLU A 62 7.77 -4.39 -14.75
CA GLU A 62 8.00 -4.38 -16.20
C GLU A 62 9.29 -3.67 -16.62
N ASN A 63 9.68 -2.61 -15.89
CA ASN A 63 10.77 -1.71 -16.30
C ASN A 63 12.07 -1.94 -15.53
N CYS A 64 12.02 -2.45 -14.30
CA CYS A 64 13.21 -2.71 -13.49
C CYS A 64 13.66 -4.18 -13.50
N ALA A 65 12.79 -5.15 -13.83
CA ALA A 65 13.18 -6.56 -13.90
C ALA A 65 14.05 -6.91 -15.15
N LYS A 66 14.27 -5.96 -16.07
CA LYS A 66 15.09 -6.17 -17.28
C LYS A 66 16.56 -5.70 -17.17
N SER A 67 16.99 -5.27 -15.98
CA SER A 67 18.36 -4.76 -15.76
C SER A 67 19.26 -5.70 -14.94
N GLY A 68 18.88 -6.97 -14.78
CA GLY A 68 19.66 -8.01 -14.10
C GLY A 68 20.08 -9.13 -15.02
#